data_AF-A0A968GE60-F1
#
_entry.id   AF-A0A968GE60-F1
#
_cell.length_a   1.000
_cell.length_b   1.000
_cell.length_c   1.000
_cell.angle_alpha   90.00
_cell.angle_beta   90.00
_cell.angle_gamma   90.00
#
_symmetry.space_group_name_H-M   'P 1'
#
loop_
_entity.id
_entity.type
_entity.pdbx_description
1 polymer ?
#
loop_
_entity_poly.entity_id
_entity_poly.type
_entity_poly.pdbx_seq_one_letter_code
_entity_poly.pdbx_strand_id
1 'polypeptide(L)'
;FHTMGEYDVDQLPYLPMVAEEFAPSENLLEGNFGIQKGWKRDGLILINEGLQSDGTRLESLKRVIYFYWSQNLPMEATVRLTQQWMETKHNQHSKDYRQHPQRVNQQIIDLTQWIYDHFDRSYTLPDSAHIVDKGYLTKELTQTLVVASQGRLPILKFGLQLFAYLSPRNTGKNKISVHRDRLVEWSSTKNYLQYIDHFKQQGLLKRDARYKVGHYAKGISLLQGYTSFDRALQLEEDRPASGLHEIIPMVYSQHDYAKQLKAMKLERRVINMQINEIWQEEQRTIPVRTKKATTQQRIQEYLAKHPQATQKETALALNIGLRTVERYAKK
;
A
#
# COMPACT_ATOMS: atom_id res chain seq x y z
N PHE A 1 -21.79 6.94 17.76
CA PHE A 1 -21.04 5.68 17.93
C PHE A 1 -21.34 4.78 16.75
N HIS A 2 -20.55 4.93 15.67
CA HIS A 2 -20.55 4.01 14.55
C HIS A 2 -19.20 3.31 14.57
N THR A 3 -19.24 1.99 14.78
CA THR A 3 -18.10 1.09 14.69
C THR A 3 -17.69 1.00 13.22
N MET A 4 -16.66 1.75 12.83
CA MET A 4 -16.00 1.59 11.53
C MET A 4 -15.03 0.40 11.61
N GLY A 5 -15.12 -0.46 10.59
CA GLY A 5 -14.58 -1.81 10.56
C GLY A 5 -13.06 -1.89 10.74
N GLU A 6 -12.65 -3.00 11.34
CA GLU A 6 -11.27 -3.42 11.52
C GLU A 6 -10.54 -3.46 10.16
N TYR A 7 -9.50 -2.64 10.00
CA TYR A 7 -8.54 -2.77 8.92
C TYR A 7 -7.70 -4.04 9.14
N ASP A 8 -7.80 -5.00 8.23
CA ASP A 8 -7.03 -6.25 8.25
C ASP A 8 -5.55 -5.99 7.91
N VAL A 9 -4.67 -6.13 8.91
CA VAL A 9 -3.24 -5.76 8.90
C VAL A 9 -2.39 -6.74 8.08
N ASP A 10 -2.93 -7.92 7.75
CA ASP A 10 -2.22 -8.97 7.03
C ASP A 10 -2.10 -8.72 5.51
N GLN A 11 -2.65 -7.60 5.00
CA GLN A 11 -2.53 -7.18 3.60
C GLN A 11 -1.68 -5.93 3.37
N LEU A 12 -0.93 -5.46 4.37
CA LEU A 12 0.10 -4.46 4.11
C LEU A 12 1.17 -5.07 3.19
N PRO A 13 1.57 -4.39 2.10
CA PRO A 13 2.63 -4.92 1.26
C PRO A 13 3.88 -5.11 2.11
N TYR A 14 4.35 -6.36 2.20
CA TYR A 14 5.73 -6.64 2.56
C TYR A 14 6.59 -5.73 1.66
N LEU A 15 7.33 -4.81 2.25
CA LEU A 15 8.30 -3.98 1.54
C LEU A 15 9.63 -4.75 1.54
N PRO A 16 9.93 -5.60 0.52
CA PRO A 16 11.26 -6.19 0.43
C PRO A 16 12.30 -5.10 0.22
N MET A 17 13.42 -5.28 0.90
CA MET A 17 14.64 -4.47 0.87
C MET A 17 15.05 -4.01 -0.53
N VAL A 18 15.45 -2.74 -0.63
CA VAL A 18 16.66 -2.36 -1.38
C VAL A 18 17.49 -1.50 -0.44
N ALA A 19 18.25 -2.17 0.41
CA ALA A 19 19.37 -1.56 1.13
C ALA A 19 20.59 -1.60 0.20
N GLU A 20 20.60 -0.80 -0.87
CA GLU A 20 21.81 -0.61 -1.68
C GLU A 20 21.76 0.73 -2.45
N GLU A 21 22.75 1.57 -2.14
CA GLU A 21 23.18 2.82 -2.79
C GLU A 21 22.18 4.00 -2.86
N PHE A 22 21.95 4.61 -1.70
CA PHE A 22 21.42 5.96 -1.59
C PHE A 22 22.53 7.01 -1.81
N ALA A 23 22.80 7.38 -3.06
CA ALA A 23 23.61 8.57 -3.33
C ALA A 23 22.77 9.84 -3.03
N PRO A 24 23.34 10.88 -2.38
CA PRO A 24 22.62 12.10 -2.07
C PRO A 24 22.35 12.90 -3.36
N SER A 25 21.11 12.97 -3.82
CA SER A 25 20.71 14.02 -4.76
C SER A 25 20.47 15.31 -3.98
N GLU A 26 21.24 16.35 -4.28
CA GLU A 26 21.09 17.70 -3.74
C GLU A 26 19.77 18.32 -4.23
N ASN A 27 18.69 18.17 -3.45
CA ASN A 27 17.51 19.02 -3.58
C ASN A 27 17.68 20.25 -2.69
N LEU A 28 18.01 21.38 -3.31
CA LEU A 28 18.24 22.71 -2.71
C LEU A 28 16.99 23.39 -2.13
N LEU A 29 15.82 22.72 -2.13
CA LEU A 29 14.55 23.28 -1.64
C LEU A 29 14.19 22.90 -0.20
N GLU A 30 14.95 21.97 0.42
CA GLU A 30 14.66 21.46 1.78
C GLU A 30 15.02 22.45 2.91
N GLY A 31 15.69 23.58 2.60
CA GLY A 31 16.31 24.43 3.62
C GLY A 31 15.41 25.41 4.38
N ASN A 32 14.25 25.79 3.85
CA ASN A 32 13.55 27.00 4.33
C ASN A 32 12.24 26.77 5.13
N PHE A 33 11.73 25.55 5.23
CA PHE A 33 10.43 25.28 5.88
C PHE A 33 10.45 24.17 6.94
N GLY A 34 11.64 23.84 7.48
CA GLY A 34 11.76 22.85 8.56
C GLY A 34 11.61 21.38 8.12
N ILE A 35 11.55 21.12 6.81
CA ILE A 35 11.60 19.76 6.24
C ILE A 35 13.04 19.25 6.42
N GLN A 36 13.29 18.47 7.46
CA GLN A 36 14.62 17.92 7.72
C GLN A 36 14.95 16.82 6.70
N LYS A 37 15.96 17.10 5.86
CA LYS A 37 16.58 16.17 4.92
C LYS A 37 16.78 14.79 5.54
N GLY A 38 16.25 13.76 4.90
CA GLY A 38 16.49 12.36 5.28
C GLY A 38 15.47 11.72 6.24
N TRP A 39 14.54 12.48 6.84
CA TRP A 39 13.54 11.93 7.79
C TRP A 39 12.74 10.76 7.22
N LYS A 40 12.41 10.83 5.95
CA LYS A 40 11.71 9.74 5.26
C LYS A 40 12.52 8.45 5.22
N ARG A 41 13.80 8.56 4.85
CA ARG A 41 14.71 7.42 4.79
C ARG A 41 14.90 6.84 6.18
N ASP A 42 15.10 7.69 7.16
CA ASP A 42 15.26 7.28 8.55
C ASP A 42 14.00 6.61 9.09
N GLY A 43 12.81 7.11 8.73
CA GLY A 43 11.54 6.48 9.06
C GLY A 43 11.41 5.06 8.50
N LEU A 44 11.82 4.85 7.23
CA LEU A 44 11.83 3.52 6.62
C LEU A 44 12.83 2.57 7.33
N ILE A 45 14.03 3.06 7.66
CA ILE A 45 15.02 2.28 8.42
C ILE A 45 14.42 1.88 9.78
N LEU A 46 13.82 2.82 10.50
CA LEU A 46 13.19 2.58 11.79
C LEU A 46 12.03 1.58 11.71
N ILE A 47 11.22 1.61 10.67
CA ILE A 47 10.14 0.62 10.47
C ILE A 47 10.70 -0.80 10.39
N ASN A 48 11.83 -0.97 9.70
CA ASN A 48 12.43 -2.29 9.50
C ASN A 48 13.21 -2.75 10.74
N GLU A 49 14.05 -1.89 11.29
CA GLU A 49 15.06 -2.25 12.28
C GLU A 49 14.63 -1.93 13.73
N GLY A 50 13.66 -1.03 13.90
CA GLY A 50 13.18 -0.54 15.20
C GLY A 50 14.03 0.55 15.81
N LEU A 51 13.83 0.85 17.10
CA LEU A 51 14.70 1.77 17.83
C LEU A 51 16.13 1.23 17.86
N GLN A 52 17.10 2.10 17.56
CA GLN A 52 18.52 1.74 17.45
C GLN A 52 19.34 2.11 18.68
N SER A 53 18.84 3.03 19.52
CA SER A 53 19.56 3.49 20.71
C SER A 53 18.62 4.08 21.76
N ASP A 54 19.12 4.17 22.99
CA ASP A 54 18.38 4.74 24.11
C ASP A 54 18.17 6.25 23.94
N GLY A 55 17.04 6.76 24.42
CA GLY A 55 16.75 8.20 24.41
C GLY A 55 16.30 8.77 23.05
N THR A 56 16.30 7.99 21.96
CA THR A 56 15.92 8.49 20.63
C THR A 56 14.43 8.39 20.30
N ARG A 57 13.61 7.82 21.19
CA ARG A 57 12.20 7.48 20.93
C ARG A 57 11.43 8.62 20.27
N LEU A 58 11.49 9.84 20.82
CA LEU A 58 10.69 10.96 20.33
C LEU A 58 11.03 11.32 18.88
N GLU A 59 12.31 11.39 18.55
CA GLU A 59 12.77 11.68 17.19
C GLU A 59 12.47 10.52 16.24
N SER A 60 12.60 9.28 16.70
CA SER A 60 12.22 8.10 15.92
C SER A 60 10.72 8.06 15.62
N LEU A 61 9.87 8.41 16.60
CA LEU A 61 8.41 8.51 16.41
C LEU A 61 8.06 9.54 15.33
N LYS A 62 8.65 10.74 15.37
CA LYS A 62 8.43 11.77 14.35
C LYS A 62 8.74 11.24 12.94
N ARG A 63 9.87 10.53 12.78
CA ARG A 63 10.32 9.99 11.48
C ARG A 63 9.42 8.85 10.97
N VAL A 64 8.98 7.95 11.86
CA VAL A 64 8.05 6.86 11.52
C VAL A 64 6.68 7.43 11.12
N ILE A 65 6.13 8.34 11.90
CA ILE A 65 4.87 9.02 11.59
C ILE A 65 4.98 9.78 10.26
N TYR A 66 6.05 10.54 10.06
CA TYR A 66 6.30 11.26 8.81
C TYR A 66 6.38 10.32 7.60
N PHE A 67 7.02 9.15 7.75
CA PHE A 67 7.03 8.15 6.70
C PHE A 67 5.61 7.67 6.38
N TYR A 68 4.81 7.27 7.37
CA TYR A 68 3.42 6.84 7.16
C TYR A 68 2.54 7.92 6.53
N TRP A 69 2.65 9.15 7.01
CA TRP A 69 1.98 10.32 6.44
C TRP A 69 2.34 10.48 4.95
N SER A 70 3.62 10.36 4.59
CA SER A 70 4.08 10.45 3.19
C SER A 70 3.56 9.33 2.29
N GLN A 71 3.09 8.21 2.87
CA GLN A 71 2.44 7.10 2.14
C GLN A 71 0.93 7.32 1.92
N ASN A 72 0.42 8.52 2.19
CA ASN A 72 -1.01 8.90 2.14
C ASN A 72 -1.89 8.08 3.08
N LEU A 73 -1.36 7.63 4.22
CA LEU A 73 -2.17 6.92 5.21
C LEU A 73 -3.11 7.90 5.94
N PRO A 74 -4.35 7.48 6.29
CA PRO A 74 -5.21 8.24 7.19
C PRO A 74 -4.55 8.44 8.57
N MET A 75 -4.90 9.53 9.27
CA MET A 75 -4.32 9.82 10.59
C MET A 75 -4.53 8.67 11.58
N GLU A 76 -5.74 8.13 11.66
CA GLU A 76 -6.09 7.01 12.54
C GLU A 76 -5.23 5.76 12.24
N ALA A 77 -5.02 5.45 10.97
CA ALA A 77 -4.16 4.35 10.56
C ALA A 77 -2.70 4.61 10.96
N THR A 78 -2.21 5.83 10.79
CA THR A 78 -0.85 6.23 11.20
C THR A 78 -0.66 6.10 12.70
N VAL A 79 -1.62 6.54 13.52
CA VAL A 79 -1.60 6.35 14.98
C VAL A 79 -1.49 4.87 15.32
N ARG A 80 -2.42 4.06 14.79
CA ARG A 80 -2.49 2.62 15.08
C ARG A 80 -1.20 1.90 14.68
N LEU A 81 -0.69 2.14 13.48
CA LEU A 81 0.54 1.52 12.98
C LEU A 81 1.77 1.96 13.79
N THR A 82 1.83 3.21 14.20
CA THR A 82 2.93 3.72 15.03
C THR A 82 2.90 3.11 16.44
N GLN A 83 1.72 2.90 17.01
CA GLN A 83 1.54 2.19 18.28
C GLN A 83 2.00 0.72 18.17
N GLN A 84 1.57 0.02 17.12
CA GLN A 84 2.01 -1.36 16.84
C GLN A 84 3.52 -1.46 16.59
N TRP A 85 4.08 -0.48 15.88
CA TRP A 85 5.53 -0.36 15.70
C TRP A 85 6.22 -0.18 17.05
N MET A 86 5.76 0.72 17.91
CA MET A 86 6.34 0.88 19.25
C MET A 86 6.22 -0.39 20.10
N GLU A 87 5.13 -1.13 20.00
CA GLU A 87 4.95 -2.39 20.72
C GLU A 87 5.98 -3.45 20.30
N THR A 88 6.28 -3.54 19.00
CA THR A 88 7.08 -4.63 18.44
C THR A 88 8.54 -4.25 18.14
N LYS A 89 8.84 -2.96 18.04
CA LYS A 89 10.11 -2.42 17.53
C LYS A 89 10.76 -1.39 18.46
N HIS A 90 10.33 -1.31 19.73
CA HIS A 90 11.05 -0.49 20.71
C HIS A 90 12.39 -1.08 21.15
N ASN A 91 12.66 -2.36 20.85
CA ASN A 91 13.96 -3.04 21.05
C ASN A 91 14.57 -2.86 22.45
N GLN A 92 13.75 -2.75 23.49
CA GLN A 92 14.14 -2.44 24.88
C GLN A 92 14.77 -1.04 25.12
N HIS A 93 14.98 -0.25 24.06
CA HIS A 93 15.63 1.07 24.10
C HIS A 93 14.74 2.21 24.63
N SER A 94 13.44 1.97 24.78
CA SER A 94 12.50 2.94 25.37
C SER A 94 12.13 2.53 26.80
N LYS A 95 12.80 3.11 27.79
CA LYS A 95 12.45 2.94 29.21
C LYS A 95 11.03 3.43 29.49
N ASP A 96 10.68 4.59 28.96
CA ASP A 96 9.36 5.19 29.12
C ASP A 96 8.24 4.31 28.55
N TYR A 97 8.44 3.66 27.41
CA TYR A 97 7.42 2.75 26.86
C TYR A 97 7.25 1.52 27.73
N ARG A 98 8.36 0.97 28.26
CA ARG A 98 8.31 -0.17 29.19
C ARG A 98 7.62 0.17 30.51
N GLN A 99 7.77 1.40 31.00
CA GLN A 99 7.22 1.82 32.30
C GLN A 99 5.83 2.44 32.18
N HIS A 100 5.56 3.18 31.10
CA HIS A 100 4.37 4.01 30.92
C HIS A 100 3.85 3.96 29.47
N PRO A 101 3.47 2.78 28.94
CA PRO A 101 3.08 2.63 27.53
C PRO A 101 1.90 3.52 27.13
N GLN A 102 0.91 3.71 28.02
CA GLN A 102 -0.24 4.58 27.75
C GLN A 102 0.14 6.04 27.52
N ARG A 103 1.13 6.55 28.28
CA ARG A 103 1.63 7.92 28.10
C ARG A 103 2.30 8.08 26.74
N VAL A 104 3.04 7.07 26.30
CA VAL A 104 3.67 7.06 24.97
C VAL A 104 2.62 6.96 23.87
N ASN A 105 1.58 6.15 24.05
CA ASN A 105 0.49 6.05 23.08
C ASN A 105 -0.26 7.38 22.91
N GLN A 106 -0.44 8.14 24.00
CA GLN A 106 -0.98 9.50 23.91
C GLN A 106 -0.03 10.44 23.15
N GLN A 107 1.27 10.38 23.43
CA GLN A 107 2.27 11.16 22.67
C GLN A 107 2.26 10.83 21.17
N ILE A 108 2.01 9.58 20.79
CA ILE A 108 1.87 9.18 19.37
C ILE A 108 0.67 9.88 18.73
N ILE A 109 -0.48 9.92 19.42
CA ILE A 109 -1.67 10.63 18.94
C ILE A 109 -1.36 12.11 18.74
N ASP A 110 -0.83 12.76 19.78
CA ASP A 110 -0.54 14.21 19.76
C ASP A 110 0.48 14.58 18.66
N LEU A 111 1.55 13.78 18.50
CA LEU A 111 2.55 13.98 17.44
C LEU A 111 1.99 13.73 16.05
N THR A 112 1.11 12.74 15.90
CA THR A 112 0.48 12.46 14.61
C THR A 112 -0.41 13.62 14.19
N GLN A 113 -1.27 14.09 15.10
CA GLN A 113 -2.10 15.28 14.86
C GLN A 113 -1.24 16.47 14.47
N TRP A 114 -0.18 16.76 15.23
CA TRP A 114 0.71 17.88 14.94
C TRP A 114 1.35 17.79 13.54
N ILE A 115 1.82 16.61 13.13
CA ILE A 115 2.38 16.42 11.77
C ILE A 115 1.31 16.65 10.70
N TYR A 116 0.10 16.11 10.86
CA TYR A 116 -0.97 16.27 9.87
C TYR A 116 -1.46 17.72 9.76
N ASP A 117 -1.44 18.48 10.86
CA ASP A 117 -1.89 19.87 10.87
C ASP A 117 -0.85 20.86 10.32
N HIS A 118 0.45 20.55 10.43
CA HIS A 118 1.53 21.52 10.18
C HIS A 118 2.40 21.19 8.97
N PHE A 119 2.42 19.94 8.49
CA PHE A 119 3.16 19.58 7.29
C PHE A 119 2.30 19.73 6.05
N ASP A 120 2.79 20.50 5.09
CA ASP A 120 2.15 20.67 3.80
C ASP A 120 2.74 19.69 2.76
N ARG A 121 1.86 18.90 2.17
CA ARG A 121 2.19 17.88 1.15
C ARG A 121 2.73 18.49 -0.14
N SER A 122 2.34 19.72 -0.48
CA SER A 122 2.78 20.41 -1.69
C SER A 122 4.28 20.67 -1.74
N TYR A 123 4.93 20.78 -0.57
CA TYR A 123 6.39 20.97 -0.45
C TYR A 123 7.18 19.66 -0.30
N THR A 124 6.50 18.53 -0.10
CA THR A 124 7.12 17.22 0.14
C THR A 124 6.84 16.21 -0.98
N LEU A 125 5.85 16.49 -1.83
CA LEU A 125 5.52 15.69 -3.00
C LEU A 125 5.71 16.52 -4.27
N PRO A 126 6.52 16.07 -5.24
CA PRO A 126 7.22 14.78 -5.32
C PRO A 126 8.72 14.94 -5.21
N ASP A 127 9.34 14.28 -4.24
CA ASP A 127 10.77 14.02 -4.30
C ASP A 127 11.12 12.73 -5.07
N SER A 128 12.38 12.73 -5.55
CA SER A 128 13.19 11.69 -6.19
C SER A 128 12.55 10.34 -6.57
N ALA A 129 12.95 9.80 -7.74
CA ALA A 129 12.50 8.52 -8.29
C ALA A 129 12.76 7.27 -7.41
N HIS A 130 13.48 7.42 -6.29
CA HIS A 130 13.82 6.34 -5.36
C HIS A 130 12.82 6.18 -4.20
N ILE A 131 11.77 7.01 -4.11
CA ILE A 131 10.96 7.16 -2.90
C ILE A 131 9.65 6.34 -2.91
N VAL A 132 9.29 5.76 -1.76
CA VAL A 132 8.16 4.84 -1.50
C VAL A 132 6.75 5.42 -1.78
N ASP A 133 6.60 6.74 -1.90
CA ASP A 133 5.26 7.36 -1.96
C ASP A 133 4.39 6.91 -3.11
N LYS A 134 3.10 6.80 -2.78
CA LYS A 134 2.02 6.48 -3.70
C LYS A 134 1.67 7.64 -4.66
N GLY A 135 2.01 8.88 -4.31
CA GLY A 135 1.73 10.06 -5.12
C GLY A 135 0.23 10.42 -5.15
N TYR A 136 -0.26 11.01 -6.24
CA TYR A 136 -1.66 11.44 -6.35
C TYR A 136 -2.17 11.46 -7.79
N LEU A 137 -3.49 11.47 -7.95
CA LEU A 137 -4.17 11.67 -9.22
C LEU A 137 -5.10 12.88 -9.17
N THR A 138 -5.26 13.52 -10.33
CA THR A 138 -6.28 14.53 -10.59
C THR A 138 -7.54 13.89 -11.19
N LYS A 139 -8.67 14.58 -11.12
CA LYS A 139 -9.93 14.15 -11.75
C LYS A 139 -9.77 13.82 -13.23
N GLU A 140 -9.13 14.70 -14.00
CA GLU A 140 -9.01 14.58 -15.47
C GLU A 140 -8.18 13.35 -15.86
N LEU A 141 -7.07 13.12 -15.14
CA LEU A 141 -6.22 11.96 -15.35
C LEU A 141 -6.96 10.67 -14.98
N THR A 142 -7.69 10.64 -13.87
CA THR A 142 -8.52 9.48 -13.51
C THR A 142 -9.54 9.14 -14.59
N GLN A 143 -10.26 10.13 -15.13
CA GLN A 143 -11.21 9.92 -16.24
C GLN A 143 -10.50 9.38 -17.49
N THR A 144 -9.33 9.93 -17.82
CA THR A 144 -8.48 9.46 -18.91
C THR A 144 -8.10 7.98 -18.73
N LEU A 145 -7.71 7.58 -17.52
CA LEU A 145 -7.32 6.20 -17.21
C LEU A 145 -8.49 5.23 -17.29
N VAL A 146 -9.69 5.63 -16.85
CA VAL A 146 -10.91 4.84 -17.00
C VAL A 146 -11.18 4.55 -18.48
N VAL A 147 -11.10 5.57 -19.34
CA VAL A 147 -11.25 5.41 -20.80
C VAL A 147 -10.14 4.53 -21.39
N ALA A 148 -8.90 4.84 -21.08
CA ALA A 148 -7.74 4.14 -21.62
C ALA A 148 -7.72 2.66 -21.20
N SER A 149 -8.25 2.31 -20.02
CA SER A 149 -8.37 0.92 -19.57
C SER A 149 -9.31 0.08 -20.45
N GLN A 150 -10.19 0.73 -21.23
CA GLN A 150 -11.24 0.08 -22.04
C GLN A 150 -12.11 -0.86 -21.20
N GLY A 151 -12.39 -0.45 -19.96
CA GLY A 151 -13.16 -1.22 -18.99
C GLY A 151 -12.46 -2.49 -18.47
N ARG A 152 -11.16 -2.69 -18.72
CA ARG A 152 -10.40 -3.80 -18.13
C ARG A 152 -9.93 -3.43 -16.74
N LEU A 153 -10.64 -3.92 -15.71
CA LEU A 153 -10.36 -3.55 -14.32
C LEU A 153 -8.91 -3.78 -13.86
N PRO A 154 -8.22 -4.89 -14.21
CA PRO A 154 -6.82 -5.06 -13.81
C PRO A 154 -5.89 -3.98 -14.38
N ILE A 155 -6.15 -3.53 -15.62
CA ILE A 155 -5.39 -2.45 -16.26
C ILE A 155 -5.70 -1.12 -15.59
N LEU A 156 -6.98 -0.87 -15.25
CA LEU A 156 -7.37 0.33 -14.51
C LEU A 156 -6.65 0.39 -13.16
N LYS A 157 -6.69 -0.67 -12.35
CA LYS A 157 -6.00 -0.73 -11.05
C LYS A 157 -4.50 -0.43 -11.18
N PHE A 158 -3.84 -1.09 -12.13
CA PHE A 158 -2.43 -0.85 -12.41
C PHE A 158 -2.16 0.59 -12.86
N GLY A 159 -3.01 1.13 -13.75
CA GLY A 159 -2.94 2.50 -14.24
C GLY A 159 -3.09 3.52 -13.12
N LEU A 160 -4.05 3.35 -12.22
CA LEU A 160 -4.25 4.26 -11.09
C LEU A 160 -2.98 4.35 -10.23
N GLN A 161 -2.35 3.21 -9.90
CA GLN A 161 -1.10 3.19 -9.11
C GLN A 161 0.08 3.80 -9.88
N LEU A 162 0.30 3.36 -11.12
CA LEU A 162 1.41 3.83 -11.93
C LEU A 162 1.34 5.33 -12.17
N PHE A 163 0.17 5.84 -12.56
CA PHE A 163 0.02 7.26 -12.85
C PHE A 163 -0.01 8.10 -11.58
N ALA A 164 -0.54 7.60 -10.47
CA ALA A 164 -0.41 8.30 -9.18
C ALA A 164 1.06 8.48 -8.79
N TYR A 165 1.89 7.46 -9.05
CA TYR A 165 3.33 7.53 -8.83
C TYR A 165 4.02 8.52 -9.79
N LEU A 166 3.66 8.51 -11.07
CA LEU A 166 4.35 9.29 -12.11
C LEU A 166 3.92 10.76 -12.16
N SER A 167 2.62 11.05 -12.01
CA SER A 167 2.02 12.38 -12.18
C SER A 167 2.74 13.47 -11.37
N PRO A 168 2.95 13.28 -10.05
CA PRO A 168 3.62 14.32 -9.29
C PRO A 168 5.05 14.47 -9.81
N ARG A 169 5.77 13.38 -10.06
CA ARG A 169 7.19 13.35 -10.46
C ARG A 169 7.44 13.88 -11.88
N ASN A 170 6.39 14.20 -12.63
CA ASN A 170 6.46 14.63 -14.02
C ASN A 170 6.62 16.16 -14.13
N THR A 171 7.84 16.66 -13.94
CA THR A 171 8.19 18.08 -14.15
C THR A 171 8.32 18.47 -15.64
N GLY A 172 7.79 17.66 -16.57
CA GLY A 172 7.77 17.90 -18.01
C GLY A 172 9.05 17.56 -18.77
N LYS A 173 10.18 17.34 -18.08
CA LYS A 173 11.47 16.98 -18.71
C LYS A 173 12.09 15.68 -18.19
N ASN A 174 11.53 15.12 -17.12
CA ASN A 174 12.16 14.04 -16.37
C ASN A 174 11.69 12.66 -16.82
N LYS A 175 12.66 11.76 -16.96
CA LYS A 175 12.42 10.32 -17.08
C LYS A 175 12.35 9.76 -15.67
N ILE A 176 11.22 9.19 -15.31
CA ILE A 176 10.98 8.69 -13.97
C ILE A 176 11.29 7.20 -13.98
N SER A 177 12.29 6.79 -13.19
CA SER A 177 12.57 5.38 -12.99
C SER A 177 11.56 4.78 -12.02
N VAL A 178 11.01 3.61 -12.38
CA VAL A 178 10.15 2.82 -11.50
C VAL A 178 10.80 1.46 -11.30
N HIS A 179 11.05 1.09 -10.04
CA HIS A 179 11.63 -0.21 -9.74
C HIS A 179 10.72 -1.33 -10.21
N ARG A 180 11.30 -2.44 -10.70
CA ARG A 180 10.54 -3.59 -11.20
C ARG A 180 9.56 -4.12 -10.16
N ASP A 181 9.99 -4.20 -8.89
CA ASP A 181 9.19 -4.82 -7.85
C ASP A 181 7.88 -4.07 -7.58
N ARG A 182 7.87 -2.74 -7.71
CA ARG A 182 6.61 -1.98 -7.64
C ARG A 182 5.68 -2.25 -8.81
N LEU A 183 6.25 -2.33 -10.02
CA LEU A 183 5.47 -2.67 -11.20
C LEU A 183 4.83 -4.07 -11.06
N VAL A 184 5.56 -4.99 -10.45
CA VAL A 184 5.09 -6.34 -10.11
C VAL A 184 4.01 -6.29 -9.04
N GLU A 185 4.22 -5.53 -7.96
CA GLU A 185 3.26 -5.33 -6.87
C GLU A 185 1.92 -4.80 -7.37
N TRP A 186 1.92 -3.79 -8.24
CA TRP A 186 0.70 -3.21 -8.81
C TRP A 186 -0.02 -4.11 -9.82
N SER A 187 0.61 -5.21 -10.24
CA SER A 187 0.03 -6.14 -11.19
C SER A 187 0.51 -7.58 -10.95
N SER A 188 1.50 -8.03 -11.70
CA SER A 188 2.23 -9.28 -11.50
C SER A 188 3.49 -9.31 -12.37
N THR A 189 4.39 -10.24 -12.08
CA THR A 189 5.58 -10.54 -12.89
C THR A 189 5.28 -10.78 -14.36
N LYS A 190 4.10 -11.33 -14.67
CA LYS A 190 3.71 -11.71 -16.04
C LYS A 190 3.10 -10.54 -16.81
N ASN A 191 2.43 -9.61 -16.12
CA ASN A 191 1.52 -8.67 -16.79
C ASN A 191 2.03 -7.23 -16.82
N TYR A 192 2.92 -6.81 -15.91
CA TYR A 192 3.28 -5.39 -15.76
C TYR A 192 3.81 -4.76 -17.07
N LEU A 193 4.59 -5.51 -17.86
CA LEU A 193 5.08 -5.05 -19.16
C LEU A 193 3.94 -4.85 -20.15
N GLN A 194 3.00 -5.80 -20.21
CA GLN A 194 1.84 -5.73 -21.10
C GLN A 194 0.95 -4.52 -20.74
N TYR A 195 0.80 -4.22 -19.45
CA TYR A 195 -0.01 -3.08 -19.01
C TYR A 195 0.69 -1.74 -19.28
N ILE A 196 2.02 -1.68 -19.14
CA ILE A 196 2.78 -0.50 -19.57
C ILE A 196 2.67 -0.30 -21.09
N ASP A 197 2.84 -1.37 -21.88
CA ASP A 197 2.73 -1.29 -23.33
C ASP A 197 1.32 -0.91 -23.78
N HIS A 198 0.28 -1.34 -23.05
CA HIS A 198 -1.09 -0.88 -23.25
C HIS A 198 -1.20 0.65 -23.13
N PHE A 199 -0.70 1.25 -22.04
CA PHE A 199 -0.75 2.72 -21.89
C PHE A 199 0.17 3.47 -22.85
N LYS A 200 1.27 2.84 -23.28
CA LYS A 200 2.13 3.36 -24.35
C LYS A 200 1.39 3.42 -25.69
N GLN A 201 0.64 2.36 -26.04
CA GLN A 201 -0.17 2.32 -27.27
C GLN A 201 -1.30 3.35 -27.26
N GLN A 202 -1.86 3.65 -26.08
CA GLN A 202 -2.84 4.72 -25.90
C GLN A 202 -2.22 6.13 -25.91
N GLY A 203 -0.90 6.26 -26.09
CA GLY A 203 -0.23 7.57 -26.16
C GLY A 203 -0.19 8.32 -24.83
N LEU A 204 -0.33 7.63 -23.69
CA LEU A 204 -0.30 8.27 -22.37
C LEU A 204 1.11 8.34 -21.77
N LEU A 205 1.98 7.40 -22.16
CA LEU A 205 3.37 7.35 -21.68
C LEU A 205 4.34 6.90 -22.77
N LYS A 206 5.62 7.19 -22.55
CA LYS A 206 6.76 6.61 -23.25
C LYS A 206 7.62 5.85 -22.25
N ARG A 207 8.24 4.77 -22.71
CA ARG A 207 9.22 4.01 -21.94
C ARG A 207 10.51 3.90 -22.73
N ASP A 208 11.61 4.24 -22.07
CA ASP A 208 12.93 4.14 -22.65
C ASP A 208 13.37 2.68 -22.81
N ALA A 209 14.06 2.42 -23.92
CA ALA A 209 14.71 1.13 -24.15
C ALA A 209 16.04 1.00 -23.39
N ARG A 210 16.69 2.12 -23.08
CA ARG A 210 18.04 2.16 -22.50
C ARG A 210 18.00 1.76 -21.02
N TYR A 211 18.93 0.88 -20.65
CA TYR A 211 19.18 0.42 -19.29
C TYR A 211 20.67 0.18 -19.14
N LYS A 212 21.25 0.53 -17.99
CA LYS A 212 22.64 0.17 -17.65
C LYS A 212 22.71 -0.16 -16.15
N VAL A 213 23.05 -1.41 -15.84
CA VAL A 213 23.25 -1.90 -14.46
C VAL A 213 24.22 -0.96 -13.73
N GLY A 214 23.90 -0.57 -12.50
CA GLY A 214 24.74 0.33 -11.69
C GLY A 214 24.78 1.79 -12.15
N HIS A 215 24.02 2.17 -13.18
CA HIS A 215 24.02 3.54 -13.70
C HIS A 215 22.62 4.15 -13.84
N TYR A 216 21.70 3.48 -14.56
CA TYR A 216 20.34 3.99 -14.71
C TYR A 216 19.33 2.90 -15.07
N ALA A 217 18.16 2.98 -14.44
CA ALA A 217 17.00 2.15 -14.74
C ALA A 217 16.23 2.67 -15.97
N LYS A 218 15.38 1.82 -16.56
CA LYS A 218 14.48 2.25 -17.65
C LYS A 218 13.55 3.35 -17.15
N GLY A 219 13.60 4.50 -17.80
CA GLY A 219 12.72 5.62 -17.50
C GLY A 219 11.34 5.46 -18.14
N ILE A 220 10.32 5.95 -17.45
CA ILE A 220 8.97 6.17 -17.96
C ILE A 220 8.72 7.67 -17.94
N SER A 221 8.18 8.20 -19.04
CA SER A 221 7.80 9.61 -19.17
C SER A 221 6.33 9.69 -19.49
N LEU A 222 5.58 10.50 -18.75
CA LEU A 222 4.20 10.82 -19.11
C LEU A 222 4.20 11.77 -20.31
N LEU A 223 3.25 11.57 -21.22
CA LEU A 223 3.07 12.46 -22.37
C LEU A 223 2.13 13.63 -22.07
N GLN A 224 1.34 13.51 -21.01
CA GLN A 224 0.62 14.62 -20.41
C GLN A 224 1.60 15.55 -19.67
N GLY A 225 1.27 16.85 -19.62
CA GLY A 225 2.03 17.84 -18.88
C GLY A 225 1.96 17.66 -17.35
N TYR A 226 2.69 18.51 -16.63
CA TYR A 226 2.68 18.56 -15.17
C TYR A 226 1.26 18.78 -14.62
N THR A 227 0.93 18.06 -13.56
CA THR A 227 -0.32 18.26 -12.78
C THR A 227 0.05 18.93 -11.47
N SER A 228 -0.59 20.07 -11.13
CA SER A 228 -0.42 20.69 -9.80
C SER A 228 -1.06 19.84 -8.71
N PHE A 229 -0.49 19.88 -7.50
CA PHE A 229 -1.05 19.25 -6.31
C PHE A 229 -2.44 19.83 -5.95
N ASP A 230 -2.69 21.12 -6.26
CA ASP A 230 -3.98 21.78 -6.00
C ASP A 230 -5.18 21.12 -6.71
N ARG A 231 -4.90 20.25 -7.70
CA ARG A 231 -5.92 19.51 -8.45
C ARG A 231 -6.01 18.04 -8.02
N ALA A 232 -5.26 17.63 -6.99
CA ALA A 232 -5.29 16.28 -6.47
C ALA A 232 -6.69 15.96 -5.93
N LEU A 233 -7.12 14.72 -6.11
CA LEU A 233 -8.30 14.20 -5.44
C LEU A 233 -7.96 14.05 -3.95
N GLN A 234 -8.36 15.01 -3.13
CA GLN A 234 -8.13 15.04 -1.68
C GLN A 234 -9.34 14.48 -0.93
N LEU A 235 -9.08 13.59 0.02
CA LEU A 235 -10.04 13.15 1.02
C LEU A 235 -9.94 14.05 2.26
N GLU A 236 -10.83 13.82 3.22
CA GLU A 236 -10.76 14.44 4.54
C GLU A 236 -9.35 14.24 5.15
N GLU A 237 -8.86 15.21 5.93
CA GLU A 237 -7.49 15.28 6.48
C GLU A 237 -6.36 15.62 5.46
N ASP A 238 -6.70 16.26 4.34
CA ASP A 238 -5.72 16.71 3.32
C ASP A 238 -4.80 15.60 2.79
N ARG A 239 -5.33 14.37 2.71
CA ARG A 239 -4.62 13.24 2.09
C ARG A 239 -5.11 13.02 0.66
N PRO A 240 -4.22 12.72 -0.29
CA PRO A 240 -4.63 12.25 -1.60
C PRO A 240 -5.34 10.89 -1.52
N ALA A 241 -6.42 10.76 -2.27
CA ALA A 241 -7.10 9.49 -2.51
C ALA A 241 -6.13 8.48 -3.15
N SER A 242 -6.17 7.25 -2.66
CA SER A 242 -5.27 6.18 -3.05
C SER A 242 -6.05 4.90 -3.37
N GLY A 243 -5.80 4.34 -4.54
CA GLY A 243 -6.39 3.08 -4.96
C GLY A 243 -7.82 3.22 -5.49
N LEU A 244 -8.36 2.08 -5.94
CA LEU A 244 -9.58 2.02 -6.74
C LEU A 244 -10.83 2.54 -5.99
N HIS A 245 -10.99 2.13 -4.74
CA HIS A 245 -12.19 2.36 -3.92
C HIS A 245 -12.32 3.81 -3.43
N GLU A 246 -11.21 4.54 -3.35
CA GLU A 246 -11.21 5.96 -3.02
C GLU A 246 -11.29 6.83 -4.28
N ILE A 247 -10.48 6.52 -5.28
CA ILE A 247 -10.30 7.40 -6.46
C ILE A 247 -11.52 7.40 -7.37
N ILE A 248 -12.13 6.24 -7.65
CA ILE A 248 -13.25 6.18 -8.60
C ILE A 248 -14.51 6.84 -8.04
N PRO A 249 -14.93 6.60 -6.78
CA PRO A 249 -16.11 7.26 -6.22
C PRO A 249 -15.99 8.78 -6.12
N MET A 250 -14.78 9.34 -6.00
CA MET A 250 -14.57 10.78 -6.02
C MET A 250 -14.79 11.42 -7.39
N VAL A 251 -14.68 10.64 -8.48
CA VAL A 251 -14.80 11.15 -9.85
C VAL A 251 -16.14 10.81 -10.48
N TYR A 252 -16.75 9.71 -10.07
CA TYR A 252 -17.98 9.18 -10.65
C TYR A 252 -19.00 8.79 -9.58
N SER A 253 -20.28 9.06 -9.86
CA SER A 253 -21.35 8.28 -9.25
C SER A 253 -21.36 6.86 -9.82
N GLN A 254 -21.98 5.90 -9.11
CA GLN A 254 -22.18 4.54 -9.64
C GLN A 254 -22.86 4.56 -11.01
N HIS A 255 -23.86 5.44 -11.19
CA HIS A 255 -24.60 5.60 -12.43
C HIS A 255 -23.70 6.10 -13.57
N ASP A 256 -22.88 7.12 -13.32
CA ASP A 256 -22.02 7.70 -14.36
C ASP A 256 -20.89 6.75 -14.76
N TYR A 257 -20.32 6.04 -13.79
CA TYR A 257 -19.35 4.99 -14.06
C TYR A 257 -19.96 3.86 -14.91
N ALA A 258 -21.17 3.41 -14.56
CA ALA A 258 -21.90 2.40 -15.34
C ALA A 258 -22.17 2.87 -16.77
N LYS A 259 -22.59 4.13 -16.95
CA LYS A 259 -22.83 4.76 -18.25
C LYS A 259 -21.54 4.80 -19.08
N GLN A 260 -20.42 5.15 -18.45
CA GLN A 260 -19.10 5.19 -19.08
C GLN A 260 -18.65 3.80 -19.55
N LEU A 261 -18.82 2.76 -18.74
CA LEU A 261 -18.52 1.38 -19.14
C LEU A 261 -19.47 0.88 -20.25
N LYS A 262 -20.74 1.26 -20.22
CA LYS A 262 -21.70 0.92 -21.28
C LYS A 262 -21.32 1.57 -22.61
N ALA A 263 -20.82 2.81 -22.59
CA ALA A 263 -20.31 3.48 -23.79
C ALA A 263 -19.10 2.75 -24.41
N MET A 264 -18.29 2.07 -23.58
CA MET A 264 -17.21 1.18 -24.03
C MET A 264 -17.70 -0.20 -24.49
N LYS A 265 -19.02 -0.42 -24.58
CA LYS A 265 -19.65 -1.68 -25.01
C LYS A 265 -19.36 -2.88 -24.09
N LEU A 266 -19.15 -2.64 -22.79
CA LEU A 266 -19.03 -3.74 -21.82
C LEU A 266 -20.37 -4.41 -21.57
N GLU A 267 -20.33 -5.72 -21.35
CA GLU A 267 -21.49 -6.50 -20.94
C GLU A 267 -21.98 -6.07 -19.55
N ARG A 268 -23.31 -6.09 -19.37
CA ARG A 268 -23.96 -5.74 -18.09
C ARG A 268 -23.40 -6.53 -16.90
N ARG A 269 -23.06 -7.80 -17.10
CA ARG A 269 -22.45 -8.64 -16.06
C ARG A 269 -21.12 -8.07 -15.57
N VAL A 270 -20.26 -7.65 -16.49
CA VAL A 270 -18.94 -7.08 -16.17
C VAL A 270 -19.10 -5.72 -15.50
N ILE A 271 -20.03 -4.89 -15.98
CA ILE A 271 -20.36 -3.59 -15.36
C ILE A 271 -20.77 -3.77 -13.90
N ASN A 272 -21.73 -4.67 -13.64
CA ASN A 272 -22.20 -4.93 -12.28
C ASN A 272 -21.08 -5.47 -11.38
N MET A 273 -20.23 -6.35 -11.90
CA MET A 273 -19.06 -6.86 -11.16
C MET A 273 -18.13 -5.72 -10.72
N GLN A 274 -17.83 -4.77 -11.61
CA GLN A 274 -16.96 -3.66 -11.27
C GLN A 274 -17.61 -2.68 -10.30
N ILE A 275 -18.90 -2.37 -10.47
CA ILE A 275 -19.63 -1.51 -9.53
C ILE A 275 -19.61 -2.11 -8.13
N ASN A 276 -19.92 -3.41 -8.01
CA ASN A 276 -19.87 -4.09 -6.72
C ASN A 276 -18.46 -4.08 -6.15
N GLU A 277 -17.43 -4.29 -6.97
CA GLU A 277 -16.05 -4.23 -6.47
C GLU A 277 -15.68 -2.84 -5.98
N ILE A 278 -16.05 -1.77 -6.68
CA ILE A 278 -15.63 -0.41 -6.32
C ILE A 278 -16.41 0.13 -5.11
N TRP A 279 -17.73 -0.11 -5.04
CA TRP A 279 -18.62 0.50 -4.03
C TRP A 279 -19.14 -0.44 -2.94
N GLN A 280 -18.94 -1.76 -3.01
CA GLN A 280 -19.38 -2.70 -1.97
C GLN A 280 -18.19 -3.29 -1.23
N GLU A 281 -17.67 -2.54 -0.27
CA GLU A 281 -16.58 -2.97 0.62
C GLU A 281 -17.11 -3.84 1.80
N GLU A 282 -18.40 -3.73 2.16
CA GLU A 282 -18.93 -4.27 3.44
C GLU A 282 -19.20 -5.79 3.53
N GLN A 283 -19.02 -6.59 2.47
CA GLN A 283 -19.31 -8.04 2.53
C GLN A 283 -18.18 -8.96 2.09
N ARG A 284 -17.00 -8.42 1.82
CA ARG A 284 -15.81 -9.23 1.61
C ARG A 284 -14.84 -9.01 2.77
N THR A 285 -15.25 -9.41 3.96
CA THR A 285 -14.35 -10.23 4.77
C THR A 285 -14.02 -11.43 3.88
N ILE A 286 -12.97 -11.30 3.08
CA ILE A 286 -12.33 -12.45 2.46
C ILE A 286 -11.99 -13.29 3.68
N PRO A 287 -12.63 -14.46 3.93
CA PRO A 287 -12.12 -15.31 4.98
C PRO A 287 -10.68 -15.54 4.55
N VAL A 288 -9.73 -15.03 5.36
CA VAL A 288 -8.31 -15.29 5.18
C VAL A 288 -8.26 -16.77 4.87
N ARG A 289 -7.85 -17.13 3.65
CA ARG A 289 -7.48 -18.51 3.37
C ARG A 289 -6.20 -18.71 4.16
N THR A 290 -6.34 -18.85 5.48
CA THR A 290 -5.42 -19.59 6.30
C THR A 290 -5.24 -20.88 5.51
N LYS A 291 -3.99 -21.24 5.20
CA LYS A 291 -3.69 -22.53 4.57
C LYS A 291 -4.52 -23.54 5.35
N LYS A 292 -5.56 -24.11 4.72
CA LYS A 292 -6.42 -25.09 5.39
C LYS A 292 -5.46 -26.11 5.96
N ALA A 293 -5.44 -26.24 7.29
CA ALA A 293 -4.56 -27.18 7.98
C ALA A 293 -4.71 -28.52 7.25
N THR A 294 -3.58 -29.08 6.82
CA THR A 294 -3.62 -30.32 6.04
C THR A 294 -4.33 -31.38 6.89
N THR A 295 -4.94 -32.36 6.24
CA THR A 295 -5.63 -33.45 6.95
C THR A 295 -4.72 -34.09 8.01
N GLN A 296 -3.40 -34.16 7.74
CA GLN A 296 -2.39 -34.59 8.70
C GLN A 296 -2.26 -33.66 9.91
N GLN A 297 -2.14 -32.34 9.71
CA GLN A 297 -2.07 -31.36 10.79
C GLN A 297 -3.32 -31.39 11.68
N ARG A 298 -4.52 -31.50 11.06
CA ARG A 298 -5.78 -31.61 11.80
C ARG A 298 -5.85 -32.86 12.68
N ILE A 299 -5.31 -33.98 12.21
CA ILE A 299 -5.23 -35.24 12.98
C ILE A 299 -4.22 -35.11 14.13
N GLN A 300 -3.04 -34.56 13.87
CA GLN A 300 -1.99 -34.38 14.88
C GLN A 300 -2.41 -33.41 16.00
N GLU A 301 -3.05 -32.28 15.64
CA GLU A 301 -3.59 -31.32 16.62
C GLU A 301 -4.71 -31.94 17.48
N TYR A 302 -5.56 -32.78 16.89
CA TYR A 302 -6.63 -33.46 17.63
C TYR A 302 -6.07 -34.48 18.61
N LEU A 303 -5.09 -35.30 18.19
CA LEU A 303 -4.43 -36.27 19.05
C LEU A 303 -3.57 -35.60 20.14
N ALA A 304 -2.99 -34.44 19.86
CA ALA A 304 -2.29 -33.65 20.88
C ALA A 304 -3.22 -33.14 21.98
N LYS A 305 -4.47 -32.79 21.63
CA LYS A 305 -5.50 -32.35 22.59
C LYS A 305 -6.23 -33.51 23.26
N HIS A 306 -6.34 -34.65 22.59
CA HIS A 306 -7.04 -35.85 23.05
C HIS A 306 -6.16 -37.09 22.88
N PRO A 307 -5.11 -37.26 23.71
CA PRO A 307 -4.12 -38.32 23.54
C PRO A 307 -4.67 -39.74 23.74
N GLN A 308 -5.86 -39.87 24.32
CA GLN A 308 -6.56 -41.14 24.55
C GLN A 308 -7.64 -41.43 23.48
N ALA A 309 -7.85 -40.54 22.51
CA ALA A 309 -8.88 -40.73 21.49
C ALA A 309 -8.51 -41.89 20.56
N THR A 310 -9.45 -42.79 20.34
CA THR A 310 -9.29 -43.88 19.37
C THR A 310 -9.31 -43.34 17.94
N GLN A 311 -8.77 -44.12 16.99
CA GLN A 311 -8.78 -43.76 15.57
C GLN A 311 -10.19 -43.57 15.01
N LYS A 312 -11.17 -44.33 15.54
CA LYS A 312 -12.58 -44.24 15.17
C LYS A 312 -13.22 -42.95 15.68
N GLU A 313 -12.91 -42.53 16.91
CA GLU A 313 -13.37 -41.26 17.49
C GLU A 313 -12.75 -40.06 16.78
N THR A 314 -11.47 -40.14 16.45
CA THR A 314 -10.75 -39.10 15.69
C THR A 314 -11.34 -38.93 14.27
N ALA A 315 -11.65 -40.05 13.60
CA ALA A 315 -12.29 -40.05 12.28
C ALA A 315 -13.67 -39.38 12.31
N LEU A 316 -14.45 -39.68 13.33
CA LEU A 316 -15.79 -39.13 13.52
C LEU A 316 -15.75 -37.64 13.89
N ALA A 317 -14.87 -37.25 14.82
CA ALA A 317 -14.72 -35.87 15.28
C ALA A 317 -14.21 -34.91 14.19
N LEU A 318 -13.34 -35.37 13.29
CA LEU A 318 -12.78 -34.55 12.23
C LEU A 318 -13.52 -34.67 10.89
N ASN A 319 -14.51 -35.57 10.81
CA ASN A 319 -15.24 -35.94 9.59
C ASN A 319 -14.29 -36.38 8.46
N ILE A 320 -13.41 -37.35 8.77
CA ILE A 320 -12.39 -37.89 7.87
C ILE A 320 -12.49 -39.42 7.85
N GLY A 321 -12.24 -40.07 6.72
CA GLY A 321 -12.30 -41.54 6.62
C GLY A 321 -11.26 -42.25 7.51
N LEU A 322 -11.66 -43.35 8.15
CA LEU A 322 -10.83 -44.12 9.11
C LEU A 322 -9.43 -44.48 8.56
N ARG A 323 -9.36 -44.95 7.31
CA ARG A 323 -8.09 -45.26 6.61
C ARG A 323 -7.13 -44.06 6.51
N THR A 324 -7.67 -42.85 6.46
CA THR A 324 -6.87 -41.62 6.41
C THR A 324 -6.31 -41.27 7.78
N VAL A 325 -7.06 -41.54 8.86
CA VAL A 325 -6.57 -41.41 10.23
C VAL A 325 -5.46 -42.44 10.51
N GLU A 326 -5.67 -43.71 10.13
CA GLU A 326 -4.66 -44.77 10.27
C GLU A 326 -3.33 -44.44 9.56
N ARG A 327 -3.43 -43.82 8.36
CA ARG A 327 -2.26 -43.43 7.57
C ARG A 327 -1.42 -42.34 8.25
N TYR A 328 -2.05 -41.39 8.95
CA TYR A 328 -1.38 -40.20 9.48
C TYR A 328 -1.18 -40.21 11.00
N ALA A 329 -1.79 -41.15 11.74
CA ALA A 329 -1.62 -41.29 13.18
C ALA A 329 -0.35 -42.08 13.60
N LYS A 330 0.36 -42.70 12.65
CA LYS A 330 1.55 -43.54 12.88
C LYS A 330 2.90 -42.88 12.55
N LYS A 331 2.91 -41.59 12.22
CA LYS A 331 4.11 -40.77 11.96
C LYS A 331 4.13 -39.61 12.93
#